data_AF-A0A7R9VCP4-F1
#
_entry.id   AF-A0A7R9VCP4-F1
#
_cell.length_a   1.000
_cell.length_b   1.000
_cell.length_c   1.000
_cell.angle_alpha   90.00
_cell.angle_beta   90.00
_cell.angle_gamma   90.00
#
_symmetry.space_group_name_H-M   'P 1'
#
loop_
_entity.id
_entity.type
_entity.pdbx_description
1 polymer ?
#
loop_
_entity_poly.entity_id
_entity_poly.type
_entity_poly.pdbx_seq_one_letter_code
_entity_poly.pdbx_strand_id
1 'polypeptide(L)'
;NEGIDVLDGHLYFANNWWLLFYSLDLDAGTWTSTSTIGGMFDGTPDQLARIVGGRDEILYFTEDGETCGAPSGVHGRDGTGKFFSVVESEDWEESSGLAFSPDGRRMYFADQIDGALYEVWREGQ
;
A
#
# COMPACT_ATOMS: atom_id res chain seq x y z
N ASN A 1 -10.11 -8.97 1.29
CA ASN A 1 -8.90 -9.36 0.52
C ASN A 1 -8.99 -8.56 -0.74
N GLU A 2 -8.27 -7.45 -0.79
CA GLU A 2 -8.40 -6.49 -1.87
C GLU A 2 -7.08 -6.25 -2.61
N GLY A 3 -5.91 -6.50 -2.01
CA GLY A 3 -4.60 -6.33 -2.67
C GLY A 3 -3.83 -7.64 -2.92
N ILE A 4 -3.33 -7.82 -4.15
CA ILE A 4 -2.39 -8.90 -4.54
C ILE A 4 -1.33 -8.34 -5.51
N ASP A 5 -0.08 -8.72 -5.33
CA ASP A 5 1.05 -8.34 -6.20
C ASP A 5 1.97 -9.56 -6.43
N VAL A 6 2.60 -9.64 -7.62
CA VAL A 6 3.52 -10.72 -7.97
C VAL A 6 4.76 -10.14 -8.65
N LEU A 7 5.94 -10.48 -8.14
CA LEU A 7 7.22 -10.08 -8.72
C LEU A 7 8.27 -11.17 -8.48
N ASP A 8 9.02 -11.54 -9.51
CA ASP A 8 10.22 -12.41 -9.41
C ASP A 8 10.03 -13.66 -8.54
N GLY A 9 8.97 -14.44 -8.83
CA GLY A 9 8.68 -15.67 -8.09
C GLY A 9 8.12 -15.46 -6.68
N HIS A 10 7.82 -14.22 -6.29
CA HIS A 10 7.21 -13.88 -5.02
C HIS A 10 5.77 -13.40 -5.20
N LEU A 11 4.90 -13.86 -4.30
CA LEU A 11 3.50 -13.43 -4.21
C LEU A 11 3.32 -12.64 -2.90
N TYR A 12 2.74 -11.46 -3.02
CA TYR A 12 2.45 -10.57 -1.91
C TYR A 12 0.94 -10.31 -1.83
N PHE A 13 0.38 -10.34 -0.63
CA PHE A 13 -1.01 -9.93 -0.42
C PHE A 13 -1.21 -9.40 0.98
N ALA A 14 -2.19 -8.50 1.12
CA ALA A 14 -2.62 -7.98 2.40
C ALA A 14 -3.92 -8.67 2.84
N ASN A 15 -4.14 -8.74 4.15
CA ASN A 15 -5.36 -9.22 4.72
C ASN A 15 -5.90 -8.19 5.72
N ASN A 16 -7.01 -7.55 5.35
CA ASN A 16 -7.69 -6.54 6.15
C ASN A 16 -8.35 -7.10 7.43
N TRP A 17 -8.71 -8.39 7.48
CA TRP A 17 -9.29 -8.99 8.69
C TRP A 17 -8.25 -9.33 9.76
N TRP A 18 -7.10 -9.82 9.32
CA TRP A 18 -6.01 -10.23 10.21
C TRP A 18 -4.97 -9.13 10.42
N LEU A 19 -5.02 -8.08 9.60
CA LEU A 19 -4.13 -6.92 9.67
C LEU A 19 -2.67 -7.37 9.47
N LEU A 20 -2.52 -8.26 8.48
CA LEU A 20 -1.27 -8.92 8.13
C LEU A 20 -0.97 -8.71 6.66
N PHE A 21 0.31 -8.45 6.38
CA PHE A 21 0.91 -8.55 5.06
C PHE A 21 1.65 -9.88 4.95
N TYR A 22 1.42 -10.59 3.85
CA TYR A 22 2.07 -11.87 3.55
C TYR A 22 3.04 -11.72 2.38
N SER A 23 4.21 -12.37 2.51
CA SER A 23 5.21 -12.51 1.47
C SER A 23 5.52 -13.98 1.28
N LEU A 24 5.19 -14.52 0.11
CA LEU A 24 5.36 -15.92 -0.27
C LEU A 24 6.48 -16.04 -1.29
N ASP A 25 7.45 -16.90 -1.03
CA ASP A 25 8.45 -17.35 -2.01
C ASP A 25 7.89 -18.60 -2.69
N LEU A 26 7.52 -18.47 -3.96
CA LEU A 26 6.86 -19.54 -4.74
C LEU A 26 7.85 -20.60 -5.21
N ASP A 27 9.13 -20.27 -5.31
CA ASP A 27 10.18 -21.20 -5.73
C ASP A 27 10.58 -22.12 -4.57
N ALA A 28 10.75 -21.56 -3.37
CA ALA A 28 11.06 -22.32 -2.16
C ALA A 28 9.82 -22.93 -1.48
N GLY A 29 8.62 -22.45 -1.82
CA GLY A 29 7.37 -22.84 -1.15
C GLY A 29 7.31 -22.38 0.31
N THR A 30 7.93 -21.24 0.62
CA THR A 30 7.99 -20.68 1.98
C THR A 30 7.22 -19.36 2.08
N TRP A 31 6.89 -18.92 3.29
CA TRP A 31 6.18 -17.67 3.49
C TRP A 31 6.55 -17.00 4.80
N THR A 32 6.34 -15.69 4.83
CA THR A 32 6.43 -14.85 6.04
C THR A 32 5.21 -13.95 6.13
N SER A 33 4.90 -13.50 7.34
CA SER A 33 3.86 -12.48 7.57
C SER A 33 4.39 -11.39 8.50
N THR A 34 3.94 -10.17 8.29
CA THR A 34 4.25 -9.03 9.16
C THR A 34 2.95 -8.28 9.47
N SER A 35 2.83 -7.80 10.72
CA SER A 35 1.72 -6.93 11.11
C SER A 35 1.74 -5.65 10.29
N THR A 36 0.59 -5.23 9.77
CA THR A 36 0.41 -3.88 9.24
C THR A 36 0.14 -2.88 10.36
N ILE A 37 -0.46 -3.33 11.47
CA ILE A 37 -0.58 -2.55 12.71
C ILE A 37 0.79 -2.41 13.37
N GLY A 38 1.17 -1.18 13.70
CA GLY A 38 2.44 -0.85 14.37
C GLY A 38 3.61 -0.61 13.42
N GLY A 39 3.37 -0.65 12.10
CA GLY A 39 4.34 -0.31 11.06
C GLY A 39 4.22 1.14 10.57
N MET A 40 2.99 1.64 10.44
CA MET A 40 2.58 3.04 10.16
C MET A 40 1.11 3.19 9.75
N PHE A 41 0.37 2.07 9.64
CA PHE A 41 -1.07 2.05 9.36
C PHE A 41 -1.84 2.33 10.66
N ASP A 42 -2.79 3.26 10.60
CA ASP A 42 -3.76 3.51 11.67
C ASP A 42 -5.08 2.75 11.42
N GLY A 43 -5.32 2.35 10.16
CA GLY A 43 -6.42 1.53 9.67
C GLY A 43 -6.01 0.15 9.11
N THR A 44 -6.85 -0.40 8.23
CA THR A 44 -6.66 -1.75 7.67
C THR A 44 -6.09 -1.70 6.26
N PRO A 45 -5.16 -2.59 5.87
CA PRO A 45 -4.57 -2.55 4.53
C PRO A 45 -5.57 -2.99 3.47
N ASP A 46 -5.66 -2.23 2.38
CA ASP A 46 -6.59 -2.47 1.27
C ASP A 46 -5.84 -2.88 -0.02
N GLN A 47 -5.73 -1.98 -1.01
CA GLN A 47 -5.12 -2.29 -2.30
C GLN A 47 -3.59 -2.27 -2.26
N LEU A 48 -2.96 -3.07 -3.12
CA LEU A 48 -1.50 -3.15 -3.33
C LEU A 48 -1.12 -2.68 -4.74
N ALA A 49 -0.04 -1.91 -4.86
CA ALA A 49 0.54 -1.57 -6.16
C ALA A 49 2.06 -1.35 -6.10
N ARG A 50 2.74 -1.56 -7.23
CA ARG A 50 4.20 -1.39 -7.35
C ARG A 50 4.54 -0.62 -8.62
N ILE A 51 5.60 0.19 -8.57
CA ILE A 51 6.22 0.77 -9.77
C ILE A 51 7.18 -0.27 -10.37
N VAL A 52 6.80 -0.87 -11.50
CA VAL A 52 7.64 -1.83 -12.22
C VAL A 52 8.84 -1.12 -12.87
N GLY A 53 10.05 -1.64 -12.65
CA GLY A 53 11.29 -1.05 -13.20
C GLY A 53 11.88 0.12 -12.39
N GLY A 54 11.28 0.46 -11.25
CA GLY A 54 11.89 1.35 -10.26
C GLY A 54 13.07 0.66 -9.56
N ARG A 55 14.06 1.44 -9.12
CA ARG A 55 15.27 0.91 -8.46
C ARG A 55 15.02 0.29 -7.08
N ASP A 56 13.88 0.59 -6.45
CA ASP A 56 13.75 0.47 -5.00
C ASP A 56 12.71 -0.58 -4.52
N GLU A 57 12.15 -1.41 -5.40
CA GLU A 57 11.20 -2.50 -5.05
C GLU A 57 10.11 -2.07 -4.05
N ILE A 58 9.66 -0.82 -4.12
CA ILE A 58 8.69 -0.29 -3.16
C ILE A 58 7.32 -0.84 -3.49
N LEU A 59 6.72 -1.50 -2.50
CA LEU A 59 5.33 -1.92 -2.54
C LEU A 59 4.49 -0.85 -1.84
N TYR A 60 3.43 -0.40 -2.48
CA TYR A 60 2.53 0.62 -1.94
C TYR A 60 1.19 0.02 -1.57
N PHE A 61 0.56 0.64 -0.58
CA PHE A 61 -0.64 0.18 0.07
C PHE A 61 -1.62 1.34 0.19
N THR A 62 -2.89 1.09 -0.09
CA THR A 62 -3.97 1.93 0.43
C THR A 62 -4.50 1.36 1.73
N GLU A 63 -5.31 2.16 2.42
CA GLU A 63 -5.82 1.89 3.75
C GLU A 63 -7.32 2.16 3.83
N ASP A 64 -8.06 1.20 4.39
CA ASP A 64 -9.45 1.31 4.80
C ASP A 64 -9.50 1.61 6.31
N GLY A 65 -9.77 2.87 6.61
CA GLY A 65 -10.00 3.38 7.96
C GLY A 65 -11.47 3.33 8.40
N GLU A 66 -12.44 3.29 7.47
CA GLU A 66 -13.88 3.20 7.75
C GLU A 66 -14.16 1.97 8.63
N THR A 67 -13.58 0.82 8.26
CA THR A 67 -13.77 -0.46 8.96
C THR A 67 -13.37 -0.41 10.45
N CYS A 68 -12.44 0.47 10.83
CA CYS A 68 -11.92 0.57 12.21
C CYS A 68 -12.07 1.94 12.87
N GLY A 69 -12.69 2.92 12.19
CA GLY A 69 -12.84 4.29 12.67
C GLY A 69 -11.51 5.02 12.82
N ALA A 70 -10.60 4.81 11.89
CA ALA A 70 -9.27 5.43 11.85
C ALA A 70 -9.13 6.31 10.60
N PRO A 71 -8.21 7.28 10.60
CA PRO A 71 -7.82 7.97 9.38
C PRO A 71 -7.21 6.99 8.37
N SER A 72 -7.28 7.32 7.09
CA SER A 72 -6.66 6.54 6.02
C SER A 72 -5.53 7.28 5.32
N GLY A 73 -4.61 6.50 4.75
CA GLY A 73 -3.51 7.03 3.96
C GLY A 73 -2.98 6.06 2.91
N VAL A 74 -1.95 6.53 2.20
CA VAL A 74 -1.15 5.69 1.31
C VAL A 74 0.20 5.46 1.96
N HIS A 75 0.57 4.19 2.10
CA HIS A 75 1.83 3.78 2.72
C HIS A 75 2.69 3.00 1.72
N GLY A 76 3.96 2.84 2.05
CA GLY A 76 4.94 2.08 1.28
C GLY A 76 5.74 1.13 2.17
N ARG A 77 6.26 0.07 1.57
CA ARG A 77 7.21 -0.88 2.15
C ARG A 77 8.41 -0.99 1.23
N ASP A 78 9.60 -0.73 1.75
CA ASP A 78 10.84 -0.86 0.99
C ASP A 78 11.34 -2.31 0.91
N GLY A 79 12.39 -2.54 0.12
CA GLY A 79 13.03 -3.86 -0.03
C GLY A 79 13.63 -4.44 1.26
N THR A 80 13.85 -3.62 2.30
CA THR A 80 14.30 -4.10 3.63
C THR A 80 13.13 -4.54 4.51
N GLY A 81 11.91 -4.29 4.06
CA GLY A 81 10.67 -4.57 4.77
C GLY A 81 10.24 -3.49 5.74
N LYS A 82 10.86 -2.31 5.69
CA LYS A 82 10.46 -1.16 6.49
C LYS A 82 9.26 -0.47 5.85
N PHE A 83 8.26 -0.18 6.67
CA PHE A 83 7.10 0.62 6.29
C PHE A 83 7.36 2.12 6.43
N PHE A 84 6.69 2.93 5.61
CA PHE A 84 6.69 4.39 5.66
C PHE A 84 5.39 4.96 5.11
N SER A 85 4.97 6.13 5.57
CA SER A 85 3.80 6.85 5.01
C SER A 85 4.20 7.73 3.82
N VAL A 86 3.37 7.72 2.78
CA VAL A 86 3.49 8.61 1.62
C VAL A 86 2.63 9.85 1.83
N VAL A 87 1.38 9.64 2.22
CA VAL A 87 0.41 10.68 2.54
C VAL A 87 -0.60 10.14 3.55
N GLU A 88 -0.99 10.98 4.48
CA GLU A 88 -2.00 10.72 5.53
C GLU A 88 -2.93 11.93 5.59
N SER A 89 -4.18 11.70 5.97
CA SER A 89 -5.18 12.74 6.21
C SER A 89 -6.02 12.36 7.42
N GLU A 90 -6.31 13.32 8.29
CA GLU A 90 -7.22 13.10 9.42
C GLU A 90 -8.69 12.96 8.96
N ASP A 91 -9.00 13.42 7.74
CA ASP A 91 -10.36 13.51 7.21
C ASP A 91 -10.72 12.35 6.26
N TRP A 92 -9.75 11.56 5.78
CA TRP A 92 -10.02 10.47 4.84
C TRP A 92 -10.42 9.20 5.58
N GLU A 93 -11.52 8.59 5.19
CA GLU A 93 -12.00 7.36 5.79
C GLU A 93 -11.51 6.11 5.04
N GLU A 94 -11.43 6.15 3.70
CA GLU A 94 -10.96 5.00 2.91
C GLU A 94 -10.19 5.48 1.68
N SER A 95 -8.90 5.18 1.64
CA SER A 95 -8.10 5.36 0.44
C SER A 95 -8.15 4.08 -0.40
N SER A 96 -8.35 4.22 -1.71
CA SER A 96 -8.37 3.08 -2.63
C SER A 96 -7.96 3.51 -4.04
N GLY A 97 -7.99 2.58 -5.01
CA GLY A 97 -7.78 2.90 -6.42
C GLY A 97 -6.39 3.46 -6.74
N LEU A 98 -5.33 2.74 -6.36
CA LEU A 98 -3.94 3.19 -6.48
C LEU A 98 -3.33 2.95 -7.87
N ALA A 99 -2.74 3.99 -8.47
CA ALA A 99 -2.05 3.94 -9.75
C ALA A 99 -0.86 4.90 -9.84
N PHE A 100 0.04 4.66 -10.81
CA PHE A 100 1.22 5.49 -11.05
C PHE A 100 1.30 5.95 -12.50
N SER A 101 1.87 7.13 -12.74
CA SER A 101 2.24 7.56 -14.09
C SER A 101 3.34 6.66 -14.69
N PRO A 102 3.42 6.51 -16.02
CA PRO A 102 4.43 5.66 -16.66
C PRO A 102 5.89 6.05 -16.36
N ASP A 103 6.14 7.32 -16.04
CA ASP A 103 7.46 7.84 -15.65
C ASP A 103 7.74 7.71 -14.14
N GLY A 104 6.79 7.17 -13.37
CA GLY A 104 6.90 6.96 -11.92
C GLY A 104 6.91 8.26 -11.09
N ARG A 105 6.57 9.41 -11.67
CA ARG A 105 6.65 10.72 -11.00
C ARG A 105 5.36 11.15 -10.31
N ARG A 106 4.24 10.54 -10.67
CA ARG A 106 2.92 10.87 -10.15
C ARG A 106 2.26 9.61 -9.63
N MET A 107 1.69 9.72 -8.44
CA MET A 107 0.83 8.71 -7.82
C MET A 107 -0.61 9.25 -7.84
N TYR A 108 -1.56 8.37 -8.12
CA TYR A 108 -2.99 8.65 -8.09
C TYR A 108 -3.68 7.67 -7.15
N PHE A 109 -4.60 8.16 -6.33
CA PHE A 109 -5.47 7.35 -5.49
C PHE A 109 -6.78 8.10 -5.24
N ALA A 110 -7.83 7.37 -4.87
CA ALA A 110 -9.12 7.92 -4.51
C ALA A 110 -9.33 7.91 -3.00
N ASP A 111 -10.04 8.89 -2.49
CA ASP A 111 -10.84 8.73 -1.27
C ASP A 111 -12.21 8.21 -1.70
N GLN A 112 -12.52 6.99 -1.29
CA GLN A 112 -13.71 6.26 -1.73
C GLN A 112 -15.00 6.85 -1.14
N ILE A 113 -14.95 7.36 0.09
CA ILE A 113 -16.15 7.85 0.79
C ILE A 113 -16.52 9.24 0.29
N ASP A 114 -15.54 10.15 0.25
CA ASP A 114 -15.76 11.52 -0.23
C ASP A 114 -15.82 11.62 -1.76
N GLY A 115 -15.44 10.55 -2.47
CA GLY A 115 -15.47 10.48 -3.94
C GLY A 115 -14.47 11.41 -4.60
N ALA A 116 -13.33 11.66 -3.95
CA ALA A 116 -12.27 12.53 -4.43
C ALA A 116 -11.14 11.73 -5.07
N LEU A 117 -10.49 12.30 -6.10
CA LEU A 117 -9.28 11.75 -6.72
C LEU A 117 -8.10 12.67 -6.44
N TYR A 118 -7.03 12.10 -5.92
CA TYR A 118 -5.81 12.81 -5.57
C TYR A 118 -4.69 12.49 -6.55
N GLU A 119 -3.84 13.49 -6.77
CA GLU A 119 -2.55 13.34 -7.46
C GLU A 119 -1.45 13.78 -6.50
N VAL A 120 -0.45 12.93 -6.30
CA VAL A 120 0.72 13.21 -5.46
C VAL A 120 1.98 13.16 -6.31
N TRP A 121 2.79 14.20 -6.24
CA TRP A 121 4.11 14.28 -6.86
C TRP A 121 5.07 15.04 -5.95
N ARG A 122 6.37 14.86 -6.17
CA ARG A 122 7.41 15.67 -5.53
C ARG A 122 7.92 16.69 -6.54
N GLU A 123 8.02 17.95 -6.12
CA GLU A 123 8.81 18.92 -6.86
C GLU A 123 10.29 18.54 -6.72
N GLY A 124 11.00 18.44 -7.84
CA GLY A 124 12.44 18.12 -7.82
C GLY A 124 13.20 19.20 -7.05
N GLN A 125 14.12 18.78 -6.18
CA GLN A 125 15.11 19.68 -5.60
C GLN A 125 16.20 20.04 -6.62
#